data_AF-A0A4S4BQW3-F1
#
_entry.id   AF-A0A4S4BQW3-F1
#
_cell.length_a   1.000
_cell.length_b   1.000
_cell.length_c   1.000
_cell.angle_alpha   90.00
_cell.angle_beta   90.00
_cell.angle_gamma   90.00
#
_symmetry.space_group_name_H-M   'P 1'
#
loop_
_entity.id
_entity.type
_entity.pdbx_description
1 polymer ?
#
loop_
_entity_poly.entity_id
_entity_poly.type
_entity_poly.pdbx_seq_one_letter_code
_entity_poly.pdbx_strand_id
1 'polypeptide(L)'
;MELNNKLALIVALYLSKFDTIAFKKLGFKNATDAFNEISTSLSVKANTIKNMRDEFDSIHDNPRQGWYQRPLRPSRLKVIEAFQNLSEEELYEIVVEIIENKQFKDSDECLEMIGPISDKEKRRTAGKRKFILRGPTGKKAEEIFIEYFNQHKVPMVLTLTYFVGERITDNDVGVRASGTTAA
;
A
#
# COMPACT_ATOMS: atom_id res chain seq x y z
N MET A 1 18.72 1.08 -3.50
CA MET A 1 18.21 -0.32 -3.56
C MET A 1 18.09 -0.72 -5.02
N GLU A 2 18.65 -1.87 -5.39
CA GLU A 2 18.56 -2.43 -6.75
C GLU A 2 17.12 -2.69 -7.19
N LEU A 3 16.84 -2.59 -8.50
CA LEU A 3 15.52 -2.80 -9.09
C LEU A 3 14.93 -4.17 -8.72
N ASN A 4 15.71 -5.23 -8.94
CA ASN A 4 15.30 -6.61 -8.64
C ASN A 4 14.94 -6.80 -7.16
N ASN A 5 15.63 -6.11 -6.25
CA ASN A 5 15.33 -6.17 -4.83
C ASN A 5 14.02 -5.44 -4.47
N LYS A 6 13.62 -4.41 -5.23
CA LYS A 6 12.32 -3.75 -5.05
C LYS A 6 11.19 -4.64 -5.55
N LEU A 7 11.36 -5.27 -6.72
CA LEU A 7 10.41 -6.26 -7.25
C LEU A 7 10.24 -7.43 -6.28
N ALA A 8 11.36 -7.95 -5.75
CA ALA A 8 11.34 -9.01 -4.75
C ALA A 8 10.61 -8.60 -3.46
N LEU A 9 10.65 -7.32 -3.06
CA LEU A 9 9.88 -6.83 -1.91
C LEU A 9 8.37 -6.90 -2.16
N ILE A 10 7.91 -6.57 -3.37
CA ILE A 10 6.48 -6.65 -3.69
C ILE A 10 6.02 -8.11 -3.67
N VAL A 11 6.80 -9.01 -4.26
CA VAL A 11 6.52 -10.46 -4.22
C VAL A 11 6.51 -10.96 -2.78
N ALA A 12 7.48 -10.54 -1.96
CA ALA A 12 7.55 -10.91 -0.54
C ALA A 12 6.34 -10.41 0.27
N LEU A 13 5.81 -9.21 -0.03
CA LEU A 13 4.58 -8.71 0.59
C LEU A 13 3.40 -9.62 0.27
N TYR A 14 3.21 -10.02 -1.00
CA TYR A 14 2.14 -10.92 -1.42
C TYR A 14 2.23 -12.28 -0.72
N LEU A 15 3.42 -12.87 -0.69
CA LEU A 15 3.67 -14.14 0.01
C LEU A 15 3.42 -14.04 1.52
N SER A 16 3.74 -12.92 2.16
CA SER A 16 3.50 -12.70 3.59
C SER A 16 2.00 -12.52 3.88
N LYS A 17 1.32 -11.68 3.10
CA LYS A 17 -0.08 -11.32 3.30
C LYS A 17 -1.05 -12.50 3.09
N PHE A 18 -0.75 -13.39 2.15
CA PHE A 18 -1.66 -14.47 1.76
C PHE A 18 -1.12 -15.90 2.01
N ASP A 19 0.14 -16.03 2.44
CA ASP A 19 0.83 -17.28 2.82
C ASP A 19 0.40 -18.49 1.96
N THR A 20 -0.34 -19.45 2.54
CA THR A 20 -0.78 -20.67 1.83
C THR A 20 -1.58 -20.43 0.56
N ILE A 21 -2.42 -19.38 0.50
CA ILE A 21 -3.21 -19.03 -0.68
C ILE A 21 -2.28 -18.61 -1.82
N ALA A 22 -1.28 -17.78 -1.51
CA ALA A 22 -0.31 -17.30 -2.50
C ALA A 22 0.46 -18.46 -3.15
N PHE A 23 0.97 -19.40 -2.34
CA PHE A 23 1.72 -20.54 -2.87
C PHE A 23 0.86 -21.42 -3.77
N LYS A 24 -0.39 -21.70 -3.36
CA LYS A 24 -1.32 -22.51 -4.14
C LYS A 24 -1.66 -21.85 -5.48
N LYS A 25 -1.93 -20.54 -5.47
CA LYS A 25 -2.35 -19.80 -6.66
C LYS A 25 -1.21 -19.62 -7.67
N LEU A 26 0.01 -19.42 -7.18
CA LEU A 26 1.22 -19.38 -8.01
C LEU A 26 1.70 -20.77 -8.47
N GLY A 27 1.04 -21.86 -8.04
CA GLY A 27 1.38 -23.23 -8.46
C GLY A 27 2.58 -23.86 -7.75
N PHE A 28 3.06 -23.27 -6.66
CA PHE A 28 4.22 -23.78 -5.92
C PHE A 28 3.83 -24.88 -4.94
N LYS A 29 4.68 -25.93 -4.86
CA LYS A 29 4.44 -27.07 -3.97
C LYS A 29 4.72 -26.74 -2.51
N ASN A 30 5.73 -25.91 -2.27
CA ASN A 30 6.15 -25.49 -0.93
C ASN A 30 6.90 -24.15 -1.00
N ALA A 31 7.12 -23.53 0.17
CA ALA A 31 7.78 -22.22 0.25
C ALA A 31 9.22 -22.25 -0.32
N THR A 32 9.95 -23.35 -0.14
CA THR A 32 11.32 -23.49 -0.65
C THR A 32 11.36 -23.47 -2.17
N ASP A 33 10.43 -24.17 -2.80
CA ASP A 33 10.24 -24.22 -4.25
C ASP A 33 9.95 -22.82 -4.81
N ALA A 34 9.00 -22.11 -4.20
CA ALA A 34 8.66 -20.73 -4.53
C ALA A 34 9.88 -19.80 -4.45
N PHE A 35 10.64 -19.86 -3.35
CA PHE A 35 11.81 -19.00 -3.18
C PHE A 35 12.91 -19.28 -4.20
N ASN A 36 13.11 -20.54 -4.58
CA ASN A 36 14.09 -20.90 -5.60
C ASN A 36 13.66 -20.41 -6.99
N GLU A 37 12.40 -20.55 -7.35
CA GLU A 37 11.90 -20.11 -8.66
C GLU A 37 11.94 -18.57 -8.78
N ILE A 38 11.45 -17.86 -7.76
CA ILE A 38 11.52 -16.39 -7.70
C ILE A 38 12.97 -15.93 -7.69
N SER A 39 13.88 -16.64 -7.01
CA SER A 39 15.31 -16.30 -7.01
C SER A 39 15.92 -16.34 -8.40
N THR A 40 15.50 -17.32 -9.20
CA THR A 40 15.96 -17.51 -10.58
C THR A 40 15.41 -16.41 -11.49
N SER A 41 14.10 -16.12 -11.38
CA SER A 41 13.45 -15.08 -12.19
C SER A 41 13.98 -13.67 -11.89
N LEU A 42 14.13 -13.33 -10.61
CA LEU A 42 14.55 -11.99 -10.20
C LEU A 42 16.07 -11.83 -10.08
N SER A 43 16.85 -12.91 -10.17
CA SER A 43 18.29 -12.90 -9.88
C SER A 43 18.61 -12.32 -8.48
N VAL A 44 17.76 -12.66 -7.51
CA VAL A 44 17.88 -12.27 -6.10
C VAL A 44 18.04 -13.54 -5.28
N LYS A 45 18.95 -13.58 -4.30
CA LYS A 45 19.16 -14.78 -3.48
C LYS A 45 17.86 -15.22 -2.79
N ALA A 46 17.54 -16.52 -2.83
CA ALA A 46 16.37 -17.08 -2.15
C ALA A 46 16.30 -16.70 -0.66
N ASN A 47 17.44 -16.72 0.03
CA ASN A 47 17.51 -16.30 1.44
C ASN A 47 17.15 -14.82 1.64
N THR A 48 17.43 -13.95 0.66
CA THR A 48 17.03 -12.54 0.70
C THR A 48 15.51 -12.41 0.58
N ILE A 49 14.88 -13.16 -0.34
CA ILE A 49 13.42 -13.16 -0.53
C ILE A 49 12.72 -13.67 0.73
N LYS A 50 13.23 -14.77 1.31
CA LYS A 50 12.76 -15.30 2.59
C LYS A 50 12.84 -14.25 3.70
N ASN A 51 13.99 -13.60 3.87
CA ASN A 51 14.16 -12.57 4.88
C ASN A 51 13.22 -11.37 4.65
N MET A 52 13.00 -10.97 3.41
CA MET A 52 12.04 -9.92 3.07
C MET A 52 10.61 -10.30 3.44
N ARG A 53 10.21 -11.56 3.21
CA ARG A 53 8.90 -12.06 3.65
C ARG A 53 8.78 -12.03 5.17
N ASP A 54 9.79 -12.56 5.86
CA ASP A 54 9.82 -12.60 7.33
C ASP A 54 9.80 -11.18 7.95
N GLU A 55 10.33 -10.15 7.26
CA GLU A 55 10.20 -8.73 7.65
C GLU A 55 8.76 -8.20 7.55
N PHE A 56 7.91 -8.77 6.69
CA PHE A 56 6.48 -8.44 6.58
C PHE A 56 5.60 -9.31 7.48
N ASP A 57 6.04 -10.54 7.80
CA ASP A 57 5.33 -11.46 8.68
C ASP A 57 5.18 -10.89 10.11
N SER A 58 6.04 -9.97 10.53
CA SER A 58 5.93 -9.29 11.84
C SER A 58 4.78 -8.25 11.91
N ILE A 59 4.15 -7.93 10.77
CA ILE A 59 3.13 -6.88 10.63
C ILE A 59 1.75 -7.48 10.43
N HIS A 60 1.70 -8.61 9.74
CA HIS A 60 0.47 -9.36 9.54
C HIS A 60 0.27 -10.31 10.72
N ASP A 61 -0.99 -10.61 11.06
CA ASP A 61 -1.35 -11.48 12.19
C ASP A 61 -1.09 -12.97 11.87
N ASN A 62 0.15 -13.28 11.49
CA ASN A 62 0.60 -14.61 11.14
C ASN A 62 1.13 -15.30 12.40
N PRO A 63 0.94 -16.63 12.58
CA PRO A 63 1.42 -17.37 13.75
C PRO A 63 2.95 -17.38 13.87
N ARG A 64 3.66 -16.90 12.85
CA ARG A 64 5.12 -16.74 12.82
C ARG A 64 5.50 -15.36 13.37
N GLN A 65 5.55 -15.27 14.69
CA GLN A 65 6.02 -14.09 15.42
C GLN A 65 7.55 -13.98 15.32
N GLY A 66 8.05 -13.48 14.20
CA GLY A 66 9.46 -13.15 14.00
C GLY A 66 9.86 -11.85 14.72
N TRP A 67 10.66 -11.02 14.05
CA TRP A 67 11.27 -9.79 14.59
C TRP A 67 10.27 -8.65 14.85
N TYR A 68 9.29 -8.84 15.73
CA TYR A 68 8.25 -7.87 16.05
C TYR A 68 8.79 -6.55 16.65
N GLN A 69 10.01 -6.56 17.20
CA GLN A 69 10.61 -5.40 17.87
C GLN A 69 11.41 -4.49 16.94
N ARG A 70 11.61 -4.85 15.66
CA ARG A 70 12.45 -4.02 14.78
C ARG A 70 11.61 -2.96 14.06
N PRO A 71 12.05 -1.68 14.07
CA PRO A 71 11.41 -0.65 13.28
C PRO A 71 11.55 -1.01 11.79
N LEU A 72 10.44 -0.95 11.08
CA LEU A 72 10.42 -1.20 9.65
C LEU A 72 11.31 -0.19 8.91
N ARG A 73 12.04 -0.68 7.91
CA ARG A 73 12.85 0.21 7.06
C ARG A 73 11.92 1.06 6.18
N PRO A 74 12.26 2.32 5.89
CA PRO A 74 11.40 3.22 5.10
C PRO A 74 10.95 2.65 3.74
N SER A 75 11.83 1.91 3.06
CA SER A 75 11.49 1.23 1.79
C SER A 75 10.35 0.22 1.92
N ARG A 76 10.24 -0.47 3.07
CA ARG A 76 9.19 -1.48 3.31
C ARG A 76 7.87 -0.81 3.63
N LEU A 77 7.90 0.28 4.40
CA LEU A 77 6.72 1.10 4.66
C LEU A 77 6.11 1.62 3.36
N LYS A 78 6.94 2.14 2.43
CA LYS A 78 6.47 2.59 1.11
C LYS A 78 5.79 1.46 0.31
N VAL A 79 6.33 0.24 0.35
CA VAL A 79 5.73 -0.92 -0.31
C VAL A 79 4.39 -1.28 0.34
N ILE A 80 4.32 -1.31 1.66
CA ILE A 80 3.07 -1.56 2.39
C ILE A 80 2.04 -0.49 2.04
N GLU A 81 2.38 0.79 2.17
CA GLU A 81 1.48 1.89 1.84
C GLU A 81 0.93 1.81 0.41
N ALA A 82 1.77 1.44 -0.55
CA ALA A 82 1.39 1.37 -1.96
C ALA A 82 0.56 0.13 -2.33
N PHE A 83 0.79 -1.03 -1.68
CA PHE A 83 0.24 -2.31 -2.15
C PHE A 83 -0.66 -3.03 -1.12
N GLN A 84 -0.66 -2.65 0.17
CA GLN A 84 -1.42 -3.36 1.20
C GLN A 84 -2.93 -3.35 0.95
N ASN A 85 -3.44 -2.33 0.27
CA ASN A 85 -4.87 -2.12 0.05
C ASN A 85 -5.41 -2.82 -1.20
N LEU A 86 -4.52 -3.40 -2.02
CA LEU A 86 -4.93 -4.17 -3.19
C LEU A 86 -5.62 -5.46 -2.75
N SER A 87 -6.61 -5.87 -3.55
CA SER A 87 -7.22 -7.19 -3.46
C SER A 87 -6.19 -8.29 -3.73
N GLU A 88 -6.55 -9.52 -3.39
CA GLU A 88 -5.68 -10.67 -3.62
C GLU A 88 -5.46 -10.87 -5.13
N GLU A 89 -6.51 -10.73 -5.94
CA GLU A 89 -6.46 -10.87 -7.39
C GLU A 89 -5.57 -9.80 -8.05
N GLU A 90 -5.73 -8.53 -7.67
CA GLU A 90 -4.90 -7.43 -8.20
C GLU A 90 -3.42 -7.63 -7.86
N LEU A 91 -3.12 -8.01 -6.61
CA LEU A 91 -1.73 -8.22 -6.21
C LEU A 91 -1.14 -9.48 -6.84
N TYR A 92 -1.95 -10.52 -7.07
CA TYR A 92 -1.54 -11.72 -7.79
C TYR A 92 -1.15 -11.41 -9.24
N GLU A 93 -1.97 -10.68 -10.00
CA GLU A 93 -1.68 -10.33 -11.39
C GLU A 93 -0.33 -9.60 -11.53
N ILE A 94 -0.09 -8.64 -10.65
CA ILE A 94 1.18 -7.92 -10.55
C ILE A 94 2.35 -8.89 -10.30
N VAL A 95 2.18 -9.81 -9.35
CA VAL A 95 3.25 -10.76 -8.98
C VAL A 95 3.54 -11.75 -10.11
N VAL A 96 2.53 -12.24 -10.80
CA VAL A 96 2.69 -13.10 -11.97
C VAL A 96 3.47 -12.36 -13.06
N GLU A 97 3.10 -11.12 -13.35
CA GLU A 97 3.80 -10.31 -14.35
C GLU A 97 5.28 -10.11 -13.99
N ILE A 98 5.59 -9.88 -12.70
CA ILE A 98 6.96 -9.75 -12.21
C ILE A 98 7.77 -11.06 -12.37
N ILE A 99 7.14 -12.21 -12.14
CA ILE A 99 7.83 -13.51 -12.14
C ILE A 99 7.98 -14.08 -13.55
N GLU A 100 6.94 -14.00 -14.38
CA GLU A 100 6.89 -14.66 -15.68
C GLU A 100 7.44 -13.78 -16.81
N ASN A 101 7.20 -12.47 -16.77
CA ASN A 101 7.60 -11.56 -17.84
C ASN A 101 9.02 -11.03 -17.63
N LYS A 102 10.00 -11.68 -18.30
CA LYS A 102 11.41 -11.28 -18.24
C LYS A 102 11.67 -9.85 -18.72
N GLN A 103 10.85 -9.32 -19.63
CA GLN A 103 10.98 -7.97 -20.18
C GLN A 103 10.26 -6.91 -19.33
N PHE A 104 9.47 -7.33 -18.34
CA PHE A 104 8.76 -6.40 -17.46
C PHE A 104 9.71 -5.42 -16.77
N LYS A 105 10.93 -5.85 -16.44
CA LYS A 105 11.94 -4.99 -15.79
C LYS A 105 12.32 -3.76 -16.62
N ASP A 106 12.21 -3.86 -17.94
CA ASP A 106 12.55 -2.80 -18.89
C ASP A 106 11.31 -2.02 -19.34
N SER A 107 10.11 -2.41 -18.91
CA SER A 107 8.86 -1.73 -19.29
C SER A 107 8.66 -0.43 -18.50
N ASP A 108 8.01 0.54 -19.14
CA ASP A 108 7.60 1.78 -18.48
C ASP A 108 6.61 1.50 -17.33
N GLU A 109 5.79 0.46 -17.45
CA GLU A 109 4.81 0.03 -16.43
C GLU A 109 5.51 -0.35 -15.12
N CYS A 110 6.61 -1.11 -15.19
CA CYS A 110 7.42 -1.48 -14.04
C CYS A 110 8.05 -0.25 -13.36
N LEU A 111 8.52 0.72 -14.14
CA LEU A 111 9.07 1.97 -13.60
C LEU A 111 8.00 2.80 -12.88
N GLU A 112 6.78 2.86 -13.41
CA GLU A 112 5.66 3.55 -12.78
C GLU A 112 5.24 2.87 -11.48
N MET A 113 5.15 1.54 -11.50
CA MET A 113 4.80 0.70 -10.35
C MET A 113 5.79 0.85 -9.20
N ILE A 114 7.08 0.94 -9.49
CA ILE A 114 8.15 1.09 -8.49
C ILE A 114 8.38 2.56 -8.12
N GLY A 115 7.81 3.50 -8.87
CA GLY A 115 7.88 4.94 -8.64
C GLY A 115 7.62 5.35 -7.18
N PRO A 116 6.52 4.90 -6.54
CA PRO A 116 6.21 5.18 -5.14
C PRO A 116 7.28 4.70 -4.14
N ILE A 117 7.99 3.60 -4.46
CA ILE A 117 9.00 2.99 -3.59
C ILE A 117 10.39 3.62 -3.83
N SER A 118 10.59 4.26 -4.97
CA SER A 118 11.86 4.86 -5.36
C SER A 118 12.06 6.24 -4.71
N ASP A 119 13.26 6.48 -4.17
CA ASP A 119 13.61 7.79 -3.60
C ASP A 119 13.92 8.86 -4.66
N LYS A 120 13.90 8.49 -5.96
CA LYS A 120 14.12 9.43 -7.07
C LYS A 120 12.78 9.95 -7.58
N GLU A 121 12.47 11.20 -7.25
CA GLU A 121 11.39 11.97 -7.88
C GLU A 121 11.67 12.16 -9.37
N LYS A 122 11.21 11.23 -10.22
CA LYS A 122 11.19 11.46 -11.67
C LYS A 122 9.96 12.28 -12.02
N ARG A 123 10.20 13.48 -12.56
CA ARG A 123 9.22 14.38 -13.17
C ARG A 123 8.34 13.57 -14.13
N ARG A 124 7.02 13.65 -13.91
CA ARG A 124 6.01 12.92 -14.70
C ARG A 124 6.01 13.45 -16.13
N THR A 125 6.38 12.62 -17.10
CA THR A 125 6.06 12.88 -18.52
C THR A 125 4.56 12.62 -18.70
N ALA A 126 3.82 13.66 -19.08
CA ALA A 126 2.39 13.58 -19.30
C ALA A 126 2.11 12.91 -20.66
N GLY A 127 1.43 11.76 -20.66
CA GLY A 127 0.94 11.19 -21.92
C GLY A 127 0.75 9.68 -21.94
N LYS A 128 -0.26 9.19 -21.22
CA LYS A 128 -1.12 8.02 -21.49
C LYS A 128 -1.88 7.70 -20.21
N ARG A 129 -3.11 7.17 -20.31
CA ARG A 129 -3.94 6.87 -19.13
C ARG A 129 -3.16 5.92 -18.23
N LYS A 130 -2.87 6.44 -17.04
CA LYS A 130 -1.80 6.00 -16.15
C LYS A 130 -2.45 5.20 -15.02
N PHE A 131 -2.08 3.93 -14.86
CA PHE A 131 -2.51 3.16 -13.70
C PHE A 131 -1.74 3.66 -12.48
N ILE A 132 -2.30 4.64 -11.79
CA ILE A 132 -1.70 5.20 -10.57
C ILE A 132 -2.14 4.31 -9.41
N LEU A 133 -1.20 3.57 -8.82
CA LEU A 133 -1.38 2.90 -7.55
C LEU A 133 -1.88 3.92 -6.52
N ARG A 134 -3.10 3.69 -6.01
CA ARG A 134 -3.75 4.61 -5.07
C ARG A 134 -3.03 4.52 -3.74
N GLY A 135 -2.30 5.57 -3.38
CA GLY A 135 -1.76 5.69 -2.04
C GLY A 135 -2.90 5.72 -0.99
N PRO A 136 -2.58 5.50 0.29
CA PRO A 136 -3.56 5.45 1.38
C PRO A 136 -4.44 6.72 1.44
N THR A 137 -3.88 7.88 1.08
CA THR A 137 -4.58 9.16 1.03
C THR A 137 -5.60 9.26 -0.10
N GLY A 138 -5.35 8.59 -1.24
CA GLY A 138 -6.27 8.56 -2.38
C GLY A 138 -7.52 7.74 -2.08
N LYS A 139 -7.36 6.58 -1.42
CA LYS A 139 -8.48 5.73 -1.01
C LYS A 139 -9.35 6.39 0.05
N LYS A 140 -8.74 7.03 1.06
CA LYS A 140 -9.49 7.84 2.05
C LYS A 140 -10.27 8.97 1.38
N ALA A 141 -9.68 9.66 0.41
CA ALA A 141 -10.39 10.69 -0.33
C ALA A 141 -11.60 10.11 -1.07
N GLU A 142 -11.48 8.94 -1.69
CA GLU A 142 -12.59 8.24 -2.35
C GLU A 142 -13.66 7.77 -1.36
N GLU A 143 -13.29 7.20 -0.23
CA GLU A 143 -14.24 6.83 0.83
C GLU A 143 -15.04 8.06 1.29
N ILE A 144 -14.35 9.18 1.53
CA ILE A 144 -14.96 10.47 1.85
C ILE A 144 -15.89 10.92 0.72
N PHE A 145 -15.48 10.80 -0.55
CA PHE A 145 -16.33 11.18 -1.69
C PHE A 145 -17.55 10.28 -1.84
N ILE A 146 -17.41 8.97 -1.65
CA ILE A 146 -18.49 7.99 -1.73
C ILE A 146 -19.48 8.23 -0.59
N GLU A 147 -18.99 8.42 0.63
CA GLU A 147 -19.82 8.72 1.80
C GLU A 147 -20.58 10.03 1.62
N TYR A 148 -19.89 11.10 1.21
CA TYR A 148 -20.50 12.39 0.91
C TYR A 148 -21.56 12.27 -0.18
N PHE A 149 -21.25 11.60 -1.29
CA PHE A 149 -22.20 11.40 -2.37
C PHE A 149 -23.40 10.57 -1.93
N ASN A 150 -23.20 9.54 -1.10
CA ASN A 150 -24.27 8.72 -0.58
C ASN A 150 -25.23 9.51 0.32
N GLN A 151 -24.70 10.43 1.14
CA GLN A 151 -25.47 11.29 2.04
C GLN A 151 -26.16 12.44 1.31
N HIS A 152 -25.45 13.14 0.43
CA HIS A 152 -25.93 14.40 -0.15
C HIS A 152 -26.48 14.27 -1.58
N LYS A 153 -26.22 13.15 -2.27
CA LYS A 153 -26.58 12.91 -3.68
C LYS A 153 -26.07 13.97 -4.66
N VAL A 154 -25.07 14.74 -4.24
CA VAL A 154 -24.37 15.75 -5.03
C VAL A 154 -22.86 15.55 -4.91
N PRO A 155 -22.07 15.93 -5.92
CA PRO A 155 -20.61 15.84 -5.83
C PRO A 155 -20.05 16.81 -4.78
N MET A 156 -19.00 16.40 -4.09
CA MET A 156 -18.31 17.24 -3.11
C MET A 156 -17.67 18.45 -3.80
N VAL A 157 -18.12 19.66 -3.44
CA VAL A 157 -17.52 20.90 -3.90
C VAL A 157 -16.54 21.37 -2.83
N LEU A 158 -15.24 21.27 -3.12
CA LEU A 158 -14.20 21.86 -2.28
C LEU A 158 -14.11 23.35 -2.59
N THR A 159 -14.79 24.18 -1.80
CA THR A 159 -14.50 25.61 -1.75
C THR A 159 -13.22 25.82 -0.94
N LEU A 160 -12.21 26.45 -1.55
CA LEU A 160 -11.03 26.96 -0.84
C LEU A 160 -11.49 28.11 0.07
N THR A 161 -12.01 27.79 1.25
CA THR A 161 -12.13 28.79 2.32
C THR A 161 -10.76 28.94 2.95
N TYR A 162 -10.09 30.05 2.60
CA TYR A 162 -8.94 30.54 3.35
C TYR A 162 -9.36 30.73 4.81
N PHE A 163 -8.95 29.82 5.70
CA PHE A 163 -8.96 30.08 7.14
C PHE A 163 -7.90 31.15 7.42
N VAL A 164 -8.31 32.41 7.36
CA VAL A 164 -7.58 33.50 8.02
C VAL A 164 -7.78 33.25 9.52
N GLY A 165 -6.67 32.95 10.21
CA GLY A 165 -6.70 32.50 11.59
C GLY A 165 -7.38 33.48 12.54
N GLU A 166 -8.54 33.08 13.05
CA GLU A 166 -8.99 33.53 14.36
C GLU A 166 -8.56 32.51 15.40
N ARG A 167 -7.82 33.01 16.40
CA ARG A 167 -7.41 32.22 17.56
C ARG A 167 -8.67 31.74 18.27
N ILE A 168 -8.83 30.43 18.33
CA ILE A 168 -9.74 29.78 19.27
C ILE A 168 -9.14 30.04 20.65
N THR A 169 -9.75 30.91 21.45
CA THR A 169 -9.51 30.96 22.89
C THR A 169 -10.45 29.96 23.54
N ASP A 170 -9.88 28.98 24.23
CA ASP A 170 -10.59 27.98 25.03
C ASP A 170 -11.42 28.66 26.12
N ASN A 171 -12.68 29.02 25.86
CA ASN A 171 -13.63 29.33 26.93
C ASN A 171 -15.12 29.37 26.53
N ASP A 172 -15.62 28.40 25.77
CA ASP A 172 -17.07 28.18 25.73
C ASP A 172 -17.42 26.69 25.72
N VAL A 173 -17.15 26.07 26.88
CA VAL A 173 -17.80 24.82 27.27
C VAL A 173 -19.19 25.20 27.76
N GLY A 174 -20.21 24.80 27.00
CA GLY A 174 -21.59 25.09 27.32
C GLY A 174 -22.02 24.60 28.70
N VAL A 175 -22.83 25.41 29.37
CA VAL A 175 -23.75 24.95 30.41
C VAL A 175 -25.12 25.56 30.11
N ARG A 176 -25.97 24.75 29.45
CA ARG A 176 -27.43 24.91 29.54
C ARG A 176 -27.82 24.55 30.97
N ALA A 177 -28.30 25.52 31.74
CA ALA A 177 -29.03 25.27 32.98
C ALA A 177 -30.42 25.90 32.89
N SER A 178 -31.39 25.06 33.20
CA SER A 178 -32.84 25.22 33.21
C SER A 178 -33.39 26.13 34.32
N GLY A 179 -34.58 26.69 34.06
CA GLY A 179 -35.55 27.19 35.04
C GLY A 179 -36.14 28.54 34.59
N THR A 180 -37.41 28.91 34.76
CA THR A 180 -38.61 28.31 35.36
C THR A 180 -39.78 29.23 34.94
N THR A 181 -40.92 28.66 34.59
CA THR A 181 -42.20 29.36 34.38
C THR A 181 -42.79 29.84 35.70
N ALA A 182 -43.31 31.08 35.78
CA ALA A 182 -44.57 31.41 36.46
C ALA A 182 -44.90 32.92 36.44
N ALA A 183 -46.16 33.18 36.05
CA ALA A 183 -47.06 34.31 36.37
C ALA A 183 -46.67 35.74 35.96
#